data_AF-A0A6L9SQD4-F1
#
_entry.id   AF-A0A6L9SQD4-F1
#
_cell.length_a   1.000
_cell.length_b   1.000
_cell.length_c   1.000
_cell.angle_alpha   90.00
_cell.angle_beta   90.00
_cell.angle_gamma   90.00
#
_symmetry.space_group_name_H-M   'P 1'
#
loop_
_entity.id
_entity.type
_entity.pdbx_description
1 polymer ?
#
loop_
_entity_poly.entity_id
_entity_poly.type
_entity_poly.pdbx_seq_one_letter_code
_entity_poly.pdbx_strand_id
1 'polypeptide(L)'
;MGTIEESFRKACSRYGIPASTLTDNGSVYTTRLRSAEPGGFERTLALMGVRRKNGRPYHPQTQGKIERWHRTLKKWLAAGPLAKDLDELNRQLDGFRREYNEERPHRALGRHTPKEAYEAKGKAGPDPELAAREQARRDEEERRGTGMEASGRPVRRGPGVGRVRPVDVTVPAGLHRTDGRGCVVRARGGGVRRIVVNIGKKNAGRTVELGIDHGVITVVDPVTGEVLAGQVLDPARDYQRRRPSPGVNDAPGQM
;
A
#
# COMPACT_ATOMS: atom_id res chain seq x y z
N MET A 1 2.80 11.54 11.05
CA MET A 1 3.81 10.46 11.10
C MET A 1 3.20 9.24 10.45
N GLY A 2 3.68 8.84 9.27
CA GLY A 2 3.13 7.67 8.59
C GLY A 2 3.66 6.38 9.22
N THR A 3 2.83 5.34 9.27
CA THR A 3 3.24 4.02 9.79
C THR A 3 4.24 3.34 8.83
N ILE A 4 4.95 2.31 9.31
CA ILE A 4 5.85 1.52 8.44
C ILE A 4 5.09 0.87 7.27
N GLU A 5 3.84 0.46 7.51
CA GLU A 5 2.98 -0.12 6.48
C GLU A 5 2.63 0.90 5.39
N GLU A 6 2.32 2.15 5.75
CA GLU A 6 2.08 3.23 4.79
C GLU A 6 3.32 3.52 3.95
N SER A 7 4.49 3.58 4.59
CA SER A 7 5.76 3.81 3.90
C SER A 7 6.08 2.67 2.92
N PHE A 8 5.81 1.43 3.33
CA PHE A 8 6.00 0.25 2.48
C PHE A 8 5.02 0.23 1.30
N ARG A 9 3.73 0.51 1.53
CA ARG A 9 2.73 0.59 0.45
C ARG A 9 3.08 1.69 -0.57
N LYS A 10 3.54 2.85 -0.09
CA LYS A 10 4.03 3.94 -0.96
C LYS A 10 5.25 3.53 -1.79
N ALA A 11 6.14 2.70 -1.24
CA ALA A 11 7.25 2.15 -2.00
C ALA A 11 6.75 1.15 -3.07
N CYS A 12 5.82 0.27 -2.72
CA CYS A 12 5.22 -0.70 -3.65
C CYS A 12 4.50 0.00 -4.82
N SER A 13 3.73 1.06 -4.56
CA SER A 13 3.05 1.81 -5.61
C SER A 13 3.99 2.46 -6.62
N ARG A 14 5.23 2.77 -6.19
CA ARG A 14 6.24 3.41 -7.06
C ARG A 14 7.13 2.39 -7.78
N TYR A 15 7.41 1.24 -7.16
CA TYR A 15 8.47 0.34 -7.64
C TYR A 15 8.01 -1.08 -7.95
N GLY A 16 6.75 -1.41 -7.66
CA GLY A 16 6.18 -2.75 -7.70
C GLY A 16 6.30 -3.48 -6.35
N ILE A 17 5.48 -4.51 -6.16
CA ILE A 17 5.53 -5.36 -4.96
C ILE A 17 6.72 -6.32 -5.07
N PRO A 18 7.63 -6.37 -4.07
CA PRO A 18 8.79 -7.24 -4.13
C PRO A 18 8.46 -8.69 -3.74
N ALA A 19 9.21 -9.66 -4.26
CA ALA A 19 9.13 -11.05 -3.80
C ALA A 19 9.47 -11.26 -2.31
N SER A 20 10.37 -10.45 -1.76
CA SER A 20 10.79 -10.57 -0.36
C SER A 20 11.33 -9.27 0.22
N THR A 21 11.13 -9.05 1.52
CA THR A 21 11.81 -8.01 2.29
C THR A 21 12.96 -8.57 3.09
N LEU A 22 13.98 -7.75 3.33
CA LEU A 22 15.05 -8.03 4.27
C LEU A 22 15.04 -6.94 5.35
N THR A 23 14.68 -7.30 6.57
CA THR A 23 14.62 -6.36 7.71
C THR A 23 15.49 -6.85 8.85
N ASP A 24 15.83 -5.93 9.75
CA ASP A 24 16.39 -6.30 11.05
C ASP A 24 15.28 -6.87 11.97
N ASN A 25 15.66 -7.20 13.21
CA ASN A 25 14.75 -7.71 14.23
C ASN A 25 14.12 -6.60 15.07
N GLY A 26 14.09 -5.36 14.58
CA GLY A 26 13.43 -4.25 15.22
C GLY A 26 11.93 -4.51 15.41
N SER A 27 11.39 -4.09 16.54
CA SER A 27 9.99 -4.32 16.92
C SER A 27 8.96 -3.71 15.97
N VAL A 28 9.37 -2.72 15.17
CA VAL A 28 8.56 -2.11 14.11
C VAL A 28 8.38 -3.04 12.89
N TYR A 29 9.32 -3.96 12.67
CA TYR A 29 9.30 -4.90 11.53
C TYR A 29 8.89 -6.31 11.93
N THR A 30 9.16 -6.72 13.18
CA THR A 30 8.82 -8.06 13.67
C THR A 30 8.38 -8.05 15.12
N THR A 31 7.31 -8.78 15.43
CA THR A 31 6.89 -9.02 16.82
C THR A 31 7.36 -10.37 17.33
N ARG A 32 8.11 -11.15 16.55
CA ARG A 32 8.52 -12.53 16.87
C ARG A 32 9.29 -12.67 18.19
N LEU A 33 9.98 -11.62 18.62
CA LEU A 33 10.70 -11.60 19.90
C LEU A 33 9.83 -11.20 21.11
N ARG A 34 8.58 -10.77 20.87
CA ARG A 34 7.69 -10.21 21.89
C ARG A 34 6.29 -10.87 21.91
N SER A 35 5.92 -11.61 20.87
CA SER A 35 4.61 -12.19 20.68
C SER A 35 4.69 -13.44 19.81
N ALA A 36 3.86 -14.44 20.12
CA ALA A 36 3.61 -15.57 19.23
C ALA A 36 2.83 -15.15 17.97
N GLU A 37 2.00 -14.12 18.10
CA GLU A 37 1.22 -13.55 17.00
C GLU A 37 2.04 -12.56 16.16
N PRO A 38 1.95 -12.64 14.81
CA PRO A 38 2.63 -11.72 13.91
C PRO A 38 2.13 -10.28 14.07
N GLY A 39 3.01 -9.30 13.87
CA GLY A 39 2.69 -7.88 13.93
C GLY A 39 1.88 -7.40 12.72
N GLY A 40 1.43 -6.13 12.74
CA GLY A 40 0.69 -5.52 11.63
C GLY A 40 1.47 -5.52 10.31
N PHE A 41 2.77 -5.21 10.38
CA PHE A 41 3.65 -5.25 9.22
C PHE A 41 3.88 -6.68 8.70
N GLU A 42 4.07 -7.66 9.59
CA GLU A 42 4.29 -9.06 9.20
C GLU A 42 3.06 -9.64 8.49
N ARG A 43 1.86 -9.33 8.98
CA ARG A 43 0.60 -9.68 8.30
C ARG A 43 0.47 -8.98 6.95
N THR A 44 0.79 -7.68 6.89
CA THR A 44 0.73 -6.91 5.64
C THR A 44 1.63 -7.52 4.57
N LEU A 45 2.87 -7.89 4.93
CA LEU A 45 3.78 -8.55 3.98
C LEU A 45 3.19 -9.87 3.47
N ALA A 46 2.64 -10.68 4.36
CA ALA A 46 2.15 -12.00 4.00
C ALA A 46 0.87 -11.93 3.13
N LEU A 47 -0.05 -10.99 3.42
CA LEU A 47 -1.21 -10.69 2.56
C LEU A 47 -0.81 -10.17 1.17
N MET A 48 0.29 -9.43 1.09
CA MET A 48 0.85 -8.96 -0.19
C MET A 48 1.71 -10.03 -0.89
N GLY A 49 1.80 -11.26 -0.37
CA GLY A 49 2.62 -12.34 -0.93
C GLY A 49 4.14 -12.09 -0.80
N VAL A 50 4.55 -11.18 0.08
CA VAL A 50 5.95 -10.79 0.25
C VAL A 50 6.60 -11.65 1.32
N ARG A 51 7.62 -12.42 0.93
CA ARG A 51 8.36 -13.27 1.87
C ARG A 51 9.22 -12.43 2.80
N ARG A 52 9.03 -12.58 4.10
CA ARG A 52 9.88 -11.92 5.09
C ARG A 52 11.20 -12.68 5.25
N LYS A 53 12.32 -11.98 5.07
CA LYS A 53 13.65 -12.47 5.46
C LYS A 53 14.14 -11.62 6.62
N ASN A 54 14.51 -12.27 7.72
CA ASN A 54 15.15 -11.61 8.85
C ASN A 54 16.62 -11.99 8.86
N GLY A 55 17.47 -11.03 9.23
CA GLY A 55 18.85 -11.38 9.60
C GLY A 55 18.85 -12.37 10.75
N ARG A 56 19.61 -13.46 10.62
CA ARG A 56 19.87 -14.36 11.75
C ARG A 56 20.53 -13.54 12.88
N PRO A 57 20.17 -13.80 14.16
CA PRO A 57 20.88 -13.20 15.29
C PRO A 57 22.40 -13.41 15.12
N TYR A 58 23.18 -12.39 15.45
CA TYR A 58 24.66 -12.40 15.39
C TYR A 58 25.31 -12.48 13.99
N HIS A 59 24.57 -12.19 12.90
CA HIS A 59 25.13 -12.02 11.56
C HIS A 59 25.00 -10.58 11.03
N PRO A 60 25.88 -9.65 11.47
CA PRO A 60 25.84 -8.22 11.09
C PRO A 60 26.01 -7.98 9.58
N GLN A 61 26.59 -8.95 8.85
CA GLN A 61 26.77 -8.88 7.40
C GLN A 61 25.44 -8.77 6.62
N THR A 62 24.32 -9.23 7.21
CA THR A 62 23.01 -9.22 6.55
C THR A 62 22.47 -7.80 6.34
N GLN A 63 22.82 -6.85 7.22
CA GLN A 63 22.37 -5.46 7.17
C GLN A 63 23.44 -4.49 6.63
N GLY A 64 24.60 -5.00 6.21
CA GLY A 64 25.73 -4.17 5.78
C GLY A 64 25.41 -3.21 4.62
N LYS A 65 24.40 -3.52 3.79
CA LYS A 65 23.95 -2.63 2.71
C LYS A 65 23.29 -1.35 3.25
N ILE A 66 22.33 -1.48 4.15
CA ILE A 66 21.62 -0.32 4.71
C ILE A 66 22.52 0.47 5.66
N GLU A 67 23.38 -0.21 6.41
CA GLU A 67 24.38 0.46 7.25
C GLU A 67 25.38 1.27 6.43
N ARG A 68 25.89 0.71 5.31
CA ARG A 68 26.76 1.45 4.38
C ARG A 68 26.02 2.62 3.75
N TRP A 69 24.75 2.44 3.38
CA TRP A 69 23.91 3.53 2.85
C TRP A 69 23.76 4.67 3.86
N HIS A 70 23.38 4.37 5.11
CA HIS A 70 23.27 5.37 6.19
C HIS A 70 24.60 6.11 6.43
N ARG A 71 25.72 5.39 6.39
CA ARG A 71 27.04 6.00 6.53
C ARG A 71 27.34 6.98 5.38
N THR A 72 27.01 6.61 4.15
CA THR A 72 27.18 7.50 2.99
C THR A 72 26.28 8.72 3.08
N LEU A 73 25.02 8.56 3.47
CA LEU A 73 24.08 9.67 3.69
C LEU A 73 24.62 10.65 4.73
N LYS A 74 25.05 10.16 5.90
CA LYS A 74 25.58 11.01 6.97
C LYS A 74 26.81 11.79 6.51
N LYS A 75 27.71 11.15 5.76
CA LYS A 75 28.89 11.83 5.20
C LYS A 75 28.51 12.91 4.19
N TRP A 76 27.53 12.64 3.34
CA TRP A 76 27.05 13.59 2.35
C TRP A 76 26.42 14.81 3.02
N LEU A 77 25.56 14.61 4.02
CA LEU A 77 24.96 15.70 4.80
C LEU A 77 26.02 16.52 5.54
N ALA A 78 27.04 15.86 6.12
CA ALA A 78 28.12 16.53 6.83
C ALA A 78 29.06 17.34 5.91
N ALA A 79 29.08 17.05 4.61
CA ALA A 79 29.86 17.80 3.63
C ALA A 79 29.14 19.07 3.13
N GLY A 80 27.82 19.15 3.31
CA GLY A 80 27.00 20.29 2.94
C GLY A 80 26.74 21.25 4.12
N PRO A 81 26.07 22.38 3.86
CA PRO A 81 25.61 23.27 4.92
C PRO A 81 24.55 22.57 5.80
N LEU A 82 24.60 22.84 7.11
CA LEU A 82 23.58 22.38 8.04
C LEU A 82 22.21 22.95 7.66
N ALA A 83 21.20 22.10 7.57
CA ALA A 83 19.83 22.52 7.34
C ALA A 83 19.31 23.38 8.49
N LYS A 84 18.65 24.49 8.17
CA LYS A 84 18.10 25.44 9.14
C LYS A 84 16.74 24.98 9.69
N ASP A 85 16.01 24.23 8.89
CA ASP A 85 14.68 23.70 9.22
C ASP A 85 14.45 22.31 8.60
N LEU A 86 13.30 21.72 8.93
CA LEU A 86 12.92 20.39 8.44
C LEU A 86 12.67 20.38 6.93
N ASP A 87 12.20 21.47 6.34
CA ASP A 87 11.91 21.53 4.90
C ASP A 87 13.21 21.58 4.09
N GLU A 88 14.20 22.31 4.57
CA GLU A 88 15.55 22.31 4.02
C GLU A 88 16.20 20.95 4.16
N LEU A 89 16.07 20.28 5.31
CA LEU A 89 16.57 18.92 5.47
C LEU A 89 15.88 17.96 4.48
N ASN A 90 14.56 18.05 4.30
CA ASN A 90 13.84 17.24 3.33
C ASN A 90 14.34 17.49 1.89
N ARG A 91 14.57 18.75 1.50
CA ARG A 91 15.17 19.09 0.19
C ARG A 91 16.56 18.51 0.03
N GLN A 92 17.40 18.58 1.07
CA GLN A 92 18.74 17.98 1.06
C GLN A 92 18.67 16.45 0.92
N LEU A 93 17.74 15.78 1.63
CA LEU A 93 17.53 14.34 1.54
C LEU A 93 17.03 13.91 0.14
N ASP A 94 16.13 14.67 -0.46
CA ASP A 94 15.68 14.44 -1.84
C ASP A 94 16.82 14.65 -2.85
N GLY A 95 17.67 15.67 -2.63
CA GLY A 95 18.88 15.91 -3.41
C GLY A 95 19.85 14.74 -3.33
N PHE A 96 20.17 14.28 -2.12
CA PHE A 96 20.99 13.09 -1.91
C PHE A 96 20.40 11.85 -2.57
N ARG A 97 19.08 11.64 -2.47
CA ARG A 97 18.41 10.48 -3.08
C ARG A 97 18.61 10.48 -4.60
N ARG A 98 18.49 11.63 -5.25
CA ARG A 98 18.70 11.76 -6.70
C ARG A 98 20.16 11.51 -7.05
N GLU A 99 21.10 12.20 -6.39
CA GLU A 99 22.53 12.03 -6.66
C GLU A 99 22.95 10.57 -6.47
N TYR A 100 22.61 9.96 -5.33
CA TYR A 100 23.03 8.61 -4.99
C TYR A 100 22.44 7.56 -5.93
N ASN A 101 21.16 7.67 -6.30
CA ASN A 101 20.49 6.61 -7.08
C ASN A 101 20.59 6.82 -8.59
N GLU A 102 20.65 8.06 -9.07
CA GLU A 102 20.44 8.39 -10.49
C GLU A 102 21.67 9.02 -11.15
N GLU A 103 22.58 9.64 -10.38
CA GLU A 103 23.71 10.39 -10.96
C GLU A 103 25.06 9.72 -10.66
N ARG A 104 25.23 9.14 -9.46
CA ARG A 104 26.51 8.63 -8.96
C ARG A 104 26.80 7.21 -9.45
N PRO A 105 27.87 6.99 -10.24
CA PRO A 105 28.30 5.65 -10.64
C PRO A 105 28.94 4.89 -9.48
N HIS A 106 28.52 3.64 -9.27
CA HIS A 106 29.01 2.81 -8.17
C HIS A 106 29.99 1.75 -8.65
N ARG A 107 31.19 1.70 -8.05
CA ARG A 107 32.21 0.69 -8.38
C ARG A 107 31.70 -0.75 -8.21
N ALA A 108 30.92 -1.01 -7.16
CA ALA A 108 30.34 -2.33 -6.90
C ALA A 108 29.24 -2.73 -7.91
N LEU A 109 28.78 -1.79 -8.73
CA LEU A 109 27.79 -1.99 -9.80
C LEU A 109 28.44 -1.83 -11.18
N GLY A 110 29.76 -2.01 -11.31
CA GLY A 110 30.44 -1.91 -12.61
C GLY A 110 30.44 -0.50 -13.20
N ARG A 111 30.40 0.55 -12.36
CA ARG A 111 30.24 1.96 -12.77
C ARG A 111 28.87 2.30 -13.35
N HIS A 112 27.85 1.51 -13.04
CA HIS A 112 26.45 1.91 -13.23
C HIS A 112 25.89 2.62 -12.00
N THR A 113 24.86 3.42 -12.22
CA THR A 113 24.06 4.01 -11.14
C THR A 113 23.15 2.95 -10.50
N PRO A 114 22.74 3.11 -9.24
CA PRO A 114 21.78 2.20 -8.63
C PRO A 114 20.47 2.05 -9.42
N LYS A 115 19.98 3.13 -10.04
CA LYS A 115 18.78 3.10 -10.89
C LYS A 115 18.98 2.24 -12.12
N GLU A 116 20.06 2.43 -12.86
CA GLU A 116 20.40 1.61 -14.03
C GLU A 116 20.49 0.12 -13.65
N ALA A 117 21.22 -0.19 -12.58
CA ALA A 117 21.36 -1.57 -12.11
C ALA A 117 20.05 -2.18 -11.59
N TYR A 118 19.13 -1.35 -11.10
CA TYR A 118 17.81 -1.76 -10.65
C TYR A 118 16.87 -2.04 -11.84
N GLU A 119 16.91 -1.19 -12.86
CA GLU A 119 16.07 -1.30 -14.06
C GLU A 119 16.55 -2.41 -15.01
N ALA A 120 17.85 -2.69 -15.06
CA ALA A 120 18.43 -3.75 -15.88
C ALA A 120 18.06 -5.18 -15.41
N LYS A 121 17.49 -5.35 -14.21
CA LYS A 121 17.16 -6.66 -13.64
C LYS A 121 15.68 -6.98 -13.75
N GLY A 122 15.37 -8.20 -14.18
CA GLY A 122 14.03 -8.76 -14.02
C GLY A 122 13.62 -8.81 -12.55
N LYS A 123 12.53 -8.14 -12.19
CA LYS A 123 12.05 -8.06 -10.81
C LYS A 123 11.20 -9.28 -10.50
N ALA A 124 11.59 -10.02 -9.46
CA ALA A 124 10.74 -11.08 -8.92
C ALA A 124 9.55 -10.45 -8.19
N GLY A 125 8.34 -10.85 -8.59
CA GLY A 125 7.08 -10.41 -7.98
C GLY A 125 6.71 -11.19 -6.72
N PRO A 126 5.59 -10.83 -6.07
CA PRO A 126 5.10 -11.51 -4.87
C PRO A 126 4.67 -12.96 -5.15
N ASP A 127 4.56 -13.74 -4.08
CA ASP A 127 4.11 -15.14 -4.07
C ASP A 127 2.58 -15.20 -3.87
N PRO A 128 1.79 -15.50 -4.93
CA PRO A 128 0.32 -15.48 -4.84
C PRO A 128 -0.24 -16.56 -3.91
N GLU A 129 0.45 -17.68 -3.75
CA GLU A 129 0.00 -18.74 -2.84
C GLU A 129 0.14 -18.31 -1.38
N LEU A 130 1.23 -17.63 -1.04
CA LEU A 130 1.42 -17.08 0.30
C LEU A 130 0.28 -16.09 0.65
N ALA A 131 -0.05 -15.19 -0.28
CA ALA A 131 -1.15 -14.24 -0.13
C ALA A 131 -2.50 -14.97 0.07
N ALA A 132 -2.79 -15.97 -0.76
CA ALA A 132 -4.03 -16.73 -0.69
C ALA A 132 -4.19 -17.49 0.64
N ARG A 133 -3.13 -18.14 1.13
CA ARG A 133 -3.13 -18.86 2.41
C ARG A 133 -3.43 -17.91 3.58
N GLU A 134 -2.84 -16.72 3.55
CA GLU A 134 -3.07 -15.73 4.61
C GLU A 134 -4.46 -15.12 4.58
N GLN A 135 -4.99 -14.87 3.38
CA GLN A 135 -6.37 -14.42 3.23
C GLN A 135 -7.35 -15.47 3.77
N ALA A 136 -7.13 -16.75 3.47
CA ALA A 136 -7.94 -17.85 3.99
C ALA A 136 -7.92 -17.92 5.54
N ARG A 137 -6.74 -17.77 6.17
CA ARG A 137 -6.64 -17.73 7.64
C ARG A 137 -7.44 -16.57 8.23
N ARG A 138 -7.33 -15.38 7.64
CA ARG A 138 -8.04 -14.17 8.06
C ARG A 138 -9.56 -14.33 7.94
N ASP A 139 -10.03 -14.90 6.84
CA ASP A 139 -11.45 -15.16 6.61
C ASP A 139 -12.00 -16.17 7.64
N GLU A 140 -11.21 -17.18 8.02
CA GLU A 140 -11.57 -18.13 9.07
C GLU A 140 -11.62 -17.48 10.46
N GLU A 141 -10.63 -16.65 10.81
CA GLU A 141 -10.61 -15.88 12.06
C GLU A 141 -11.83 -14.95 12.16
N GLU A 142 -12.20 -14.28 11.07
CA GLU A 142 -13.41 -13.44 11.00
C GLU A 142 -14.69 -14.28 11.18
N ARG A 143 -14.78 -15.46 10.55
CA ARG A 143 -15.92 -16.38 10.74
C ARG A 143 -16.04 -16.84 12.19
N ARG A 144 -14.93 -17.22 12.82
CA ARG A 144 -14.89 -17.63 14.25
C ARG A 144 -15.24 -16.47 15.18
N GLY A 145 -14.79 -15.25 14.88
CA GLY A 145 -15.12 -14.04 15.64
C GLY A 145 -16.55 -13.55 15.47
N THR A 146 -17.25 -13.98 14.40
CA THR A 146 -18.66 -13.65 14.12
C THR A 146 -19.62 -14.75 14.59
N GLY A 147 -19.16 -15.70 15.40
CA GLY A 147 -19.97 -16.75 15.98
C GLY A 147 -21.14 -16.20 16.81
N MET A 148 -22.36 -16.40 16.31
CA MET A 148 -23.62 -16.34 17.05
C MET A 148 -23.53 -17.22 18.30
N GLU A 149 -23.91 -16.69 19.47
CA GLU A 149 -24.36 -17.54 20.57
C GLU A 149 -25.64 -18.28 20.13
N ALA A 150 -25.76 -19.55 20.51
CA ALA A 150 -26.86 -20.45 20.16
C ALA A 150 -28.25 -20.07 20.75
N SER A 151 -28.47 -18.82 21.15
CA SER A 151 -29.67 -18.38 21.89
C SER A 151 -30.53 -17.33 21.17
N GLY A 152 -30.23 -16.98 19.91
CA GLY A 152 -31.18 -16.26 19.04
C GLY A 152 -31.57 -14.84 19.51
N ARG A 153 -30.77 -14.16 20.33
CA ARG A 153 -30.98 -12.72 20.64
C ARG A 153 -29.80 -11.86 20.20
N PRO A 154 -30.03 -10.72 19.53
CA PRO A 154 -28.96 -9.83 19.12
C PRO A 154 -28.42 -9.07 20.36
N VAL A 155 -27.15 -9.30 20.69
CA VAL A 155 -26.44 -8.48 21.69
C VAL A 155 -26.11 -7.13 21.05
N ARG A 156 -26.86 -6.08 21.41
CA ARG A 156 -26.42 -4.70 21.18
C ARG A 156 -25.24 -4.41 22.10
N ARG A 157 -24.00 -4.51 21.60
CA ARG A 157 -22.86 -3.86 22.26
C ARG A 157 -22.86 -2.39 21.88
N GLY A 158 -22.78 -1.53 22.91
CA GLY A 158 -22.74 -0.06 22.80
C GLY A 158 -21.53 0.47 22.02
N PRO A 159 -21.42 1.80 21.87
CA PRO A 159 -20.54 2.45 20.90
C PRO A 159 -19.08 2.35 21.36
N GLY A 160 -18.43 1.22 21.10
CA GLY A 160 -16.99 1.14 21.04
C GLY A 160 -16.52 1.87 19.80
N VAL A 161 -15.62 2.85 19.97
CA VAL A 161 -15.00 3.65 18.92
C VAL A 161 -14.33 2.70 17.90
N GLY A 162 -15.11 2.31 16.90
CA GLY A 162 -14.70 1.38 15.85
C GLY A 162 -13.72 2.07 14.93
N ARG A 163 -12.42 1.85 15.16
CA ARG A 163 -11.39 2.13 14.17
C ARG A 163 -11.69 1.25 12.97
N VAL A 164 -12.29 1.82 11.92
CA VAL A 164 -12.58 1.15 10.64
C VAL A 164 -11.29 0.49 10.17
N ARG A 165 -11.23 -0.84 10.22
CA ARG A 165 -10.08 -1.61 9.74
C ARG A 165 -10.24 -1.79 8.23
N PRO A 166 -9.22 -1.47 7.41
CA PRO A 166 -9.32 -1.65 5.97
C PRO A 166 -9.43 -3.16 5.67
N VAL A 167 -10.44 -3.51 4.87
CA VAL A 167 -10.56 -4.88 4.34
C VAL A 167 -9.67 -4.94 3.11
N ASP A 168 -8.75 -5.91 3.13
CA ASP A 168 -7.85 -6.18 2.02
C ASP A 168 -8.65 -6.88 0.90
N VAL A 169 -9.11 -6.11 -0.07
CA VAL A 169 -9.87 -6.59 -1.23
C VAL A 169 -9.09 -6.23 -2.48
N THR A 170 -8.67 -7.23 -3.24
CA THR A 170 -8.09 -7.04 -4.57
C THR A 170 -9.02 -7.61 -5.62
N VAL A 171 -9.47 -6.76 -6.54
CA VAL A 171 -10.29 -7.09 -7.69
C VAL A 171 -9.58 -6.54 -8.92
N PRO A 172 -9.15 -7.39 -9.87
CA PRO A 172 -8.33 -6.96 -11.01
C PRO A 172 -9.02 -5.86 -11.82
N ALA A 173 -8.25 -4.96 -12.42
CA ALA A 173 -8.82 -3.87 -13.21
C ALA A 173 -9.70 -4.40 -14.36
N GLY A 174 -10.82 -3.73 -14.62
CA GLY A 174 -11.79 -4.16 -15.62
C GLY A 174 -12.55 -2.98 -16.21
N LEU A 175 -12.91 -3.09 -17.48
CA LEU A 175 -13.63 -2.04 -18.20
C LEU A 175 -15.11 -2.06 -17.83
N HIS A 176 -15.63 -0.89 -17.47
CA HIS A 176 -17.03 -0.69 -17.14
C HIS A 176 -17.55 0.61 -17.75
N ARG A 177 -18.82 0.59 -18.19
CA ARG A 177 -19.51 1.81 -18.63
C ARG A 177 -20.25 2.44 -17.46
N THR A 178 -20.12 3.75 -17.31
CA THR A 178 -20.83 4.50 -16.27
C THR A 178 -22.29 4.74 -16.63
N ASP A 179 -23.17 4.78 -15.62
CA ASP A 179 -24.58 5.11 -15.82
C ASP A 179 -24.82 6.64 -15.99
N GLY A 180 -26.09 7.04 -16.21
CA GLY A 180 -26.48 8.46 -16.35
C GLY A 180 -26.23 9.35 -15.13
N ARG A 181 -25.85 8.76 -13.98
CA ARG A 181 -25.45 9.44 -12.75
C ARG A 181 -23.93 9.40 -12.53
N GLY A 182 -23.17 8.76 -13.43
CA GLY A 182 -21.73 8.58 -13.30
C GLY A 182 -21.34 7.49 -12.30
N CYS A 183 -22.19 6.49 -12.07
CA CYS A 183 -21.87 5.35 -11.21
C CYS A 183 -21.37 4.16 -12.01
N VAL A 184 -20.46 3.40 -11.41
CA VAL A 184 -19.92 2.14 -11.93
C VAL A 184 -20.24 1.03 -10.94
N VAL A 185 -20.75 -0.10 -11.42
CA VAL A 185 -21.05 -1.26 -10.59
C VAL A 185 -20.03 -2.37 -10.86
N ARG A 186 -19.44 -2.90 -9.79
CA ARG A 186 -18.43 -3.97 -9.86
C ARG A 186 -18.78 -5.06 -8.87
N ALA A 187 -18.61 -6.32 -9.25
CA ALA A 187 -18.67 -7.42 -8.29
C ALA A 187 -17.46 -7.38 -7.34
N ARG A 188 -17.71 -7.47 -6.04
CA ARG A 188 -16.70 -7.79 -5.03
C ARG A 188 -16.39 -9.29 -5.18
N GLY A 189 -15.12 -9.68 -5.05
CA GLY A 189 -14.65 -11.05 -5.32
C GLY A 189 -15.62 -12.15 -4.85
N GLY A 190 -15.87 -13.15 -5.70
CA GLY A 190 -16.83 -14.24 -5.43
C GLY A 190 -18.28 -14.02 -5.89
N GLY A 191 -18.61 -12.91 -6.55
CA GLY A 191 -19.83 -12.77 -7.37
C GLY A 191 -21.14 -12.43 -6.66
N VAL A 192 -21.22 -12.49 -5.32
CA VAL A 192 -22.49 -12.33 -4.58
C VAL A 192 -22.77 -10.90 -4.13
N ARG A 193 -21.76 -10.06 -3.88
CA ARG A 193 -21.93 -8.65 -3.48
C ARG A 193 -21.41 -7.69 -4.55
N ARG A 194 -22.18 -6.64 -4.85
CA ARG A 194 -21.82 -5.61 -5.83
C ARG A 194 -21.48 -4.31 -5.11
N ILE A 195 -20.36 -3.70 -5.48
CA ILE A 195 -20.01 -2.34 -5.07
C ILE A 195 -20.44 -1.37 -6.16
N VAL A 196 -20.94 -0.21 -5.74
CA VAL A 196 -21.31 0.91 -6.61
C VAL A 196 -20.36 2.06 -6.30
N VAL A 197 -19.59 2.49 -7.29
CA VAL A 197 -18.62 3.58 -7.17
C VAL A 197 -19.12 4.78 -7.96
N ASN A 198 -19.33 5.91 -7.30
CA ASN A 198 -19.74 7.15 -7.96
C ASN A 198 -18.50 7.96 -8.36
N ILE A 199 -18.38 8.29 -9.64
CA ILE A 199 -17.30 9.13 -10.20
C ILE A 199 -17.79 10.46 -10.78
N GLY A 200 -19.05 10.81 -10.51
CA GLY A 200 -19.68 12.09 -10.84
C GLY A 200 -20.39 12.13 -12.20
N LYS A 201 -21.47 12.90 -12.29
CA LYS A 201 -22.34 13.02 -13.48
C LYS A 201 -21.59 13.48 -14.74
N LYS A 202 -20.49 14.24 -14.58
CA LYS A 202 -19.62 14.67 -15.71
C LYS A 202 -18.96 13.50 -16.45
N ASN A 203 -18.85 12.34 -15.81
CA ASN A 203 -18.30 11.12 -16.39
C ASN A 203 -19.40 10.13 -16.83
N ALA A 204 -20.66 10.55 -16.94
CA ALA A 204 -21.77 9.70 -17.36
C ALA A 204 -21.60 9.19 -18.81
N GLY A 205 -21.87 7.90 -19.03
CA GLY A 205 -21.72 7.24 -20.33
C GLY A 205 -20.28 6.91 -20.76
N ARG A 206 -19.27 7.32 -19.97
CA ARG A 206 -17.84 7.08 -20.22
C ARG A 206 -17.47 5.62 -19.90
N THR A 207 -16.56 5.05 -20.69
CA THR A 207 -15.93 3.77 -20.39
C THR A 207 -14.72 4.03 -19.50
N VAL A 208 -14.66 3.35 -18.36
CA VAL A 208 -13.61 3.53 -17.36
C VAL A 208 -13.05 2.18 -16.94
N GLU A 209 -11.79 2.14 -16.60
CA GLU A 209 -11.17 0.99 -15.96
C GLU A 209 -11.27 1.14 -14.45
N LEU A 210 -11.98 0.23 -13.79
CA LEU A 210 -12.11 0.22 -12.34
C LEU A 210 -11.33 -0.96 -11.79
N GLY A 211 -10.44 -0.73 -10.83
CA GLY A 211 -9.74 -1.76 -10.08
C GLY A 211 -9.90 -1.55 -8.58
N ILE A 212 -9.74 -2.62 -7.81
CA ILE A 212 -9.56 -2.53 -6.37
C ILE A 212 -8.24 -3.20 -6.06
N ASP A 213 -7.32 -2.49 -5.42
CA ASP A 213 -6.03 -3.03 -5.00
C ASP A 213 -5.87 -2.79 -3.51
N HIS A 214 -5.81 -3.87 -2.73
CA HIS A 214 -5.67 -3.83 -1.28
C HIS A 214 -6.65 -2.88 -0.56
N GLY A 215 -7.92 -2.90 -0.99
CA GLY A 215 -8.97 -2.04 -0.44
C GLY A 215 -8.91 -0.58 -0.90
N VAL A 216 -8.11 -0.25 -1.91
CA VAL A 216 -8.14 1.04 -2.60
C VAL A 216 -8.84 0.87 -3.94
N ILE A 217 -9.94 1.58 -4.12
CA ILE A 217 -10.64 1.68 -5.40
C ILE A 217 -9.92 2.71 -6.26
N THR A 218 -9.55 2.30 -7.46
CA THR A 218 -8.99 3.18 -8.48
C THR A 218 -9.87 3.12 -9.72
N VAL A 219 -10.26 4.27 -10.24
CA VAL A 219 -10.97 4.41 -11.50
C VAL A 219 -10.17 5.29 -12.43
N VAL A 220 -9.85 4.77 -13.60
CA VAL A 220 -8.95 5.39 -14.58
C VAL A 220 -9.66 5.48 -15.93
N ASP A 221 -9.40 6.54 -16.69
CA ASP A 221 -9.70 6.56 -18.11
C ASP A 221 -8.72 5.63 -18.86
N PRO A 222 -9.21 4.61 -19.58
CA PRO A 222 -8.34 3.62 -20.21
C PRO A 222 -7.57 4.16 -21.43
N VAL A 223 -7.97 5.31 -21.97
CA VAL A 223 -7.34 5.93 -23.15
C VAL A 223 -6.30 6.97 -22.72
N THR A 224 -6.65 7.83 -21.76
CA THR A 224 -5.76 8.92 -21.31
C THR A 224 -4.89 8.53 -20.11
N GLY A 225 -5.23 7.46 -19.38
CA GLY A 225 -4.58 7.08 -18.12
C GLY A 225 -4.91 8.01 -16.94
N GLU A 226 -5.85 8.94 -17.12
CA GLU A 226 -6.24 9.91 -16.10
C GLU A 226 -6.99 9.21 -14.94
N VAL A 227 -6.59 9.46 -13.69
CA VAL A 227 -7.29 8.94 -12.51
C VAL A 227 -8.54 9.77 -12.25
N LEU A 228 -9.71 9.20 -12.53
CA LEU A 228 -11.01 9.84 -12.37
C LEU A 228 -11.55 9.74 -10.93
N ALA A 229 -11.16 8.70 -10.19
CA ALA A 229 -11.43 8.55 -8.77
C ALA A 229 -10.42 7.62 -8.08
N GLY A 230 -10.00 7.98 -6.87
CA GLY A 230 -9.15 7.15 -6.01
C GLY A 230 -9.60 7.25 -4.56
N GLN A 231 -10.06 6.14 -3.97
CA GLN A 231 -10.54 6.16 -2.58
C GLN A 231 -10.42 4.81 -1.89
N VAL A 232 -10.28 4.86 -0.56
CA VAL A 232 -10.33 3.66 0.28
C VAL A 232 -11.75 3.09 0.26
N LEU A 233 -11.86 1.79 -0.02
CA LEU A 233 -13.08 1.00 0.06
C LEU A 233 -13.59 1.02 1.50
N ASP A 234 -14.80 1.54 1.70
CA ASP A 234 -15.52 1.36 2.95
C ASP A 234 -16.21 -0.02 2.92
N PRO A 235 -15.71 -1.02 3.66
CA PRO A 235 -16.22 -2.39 3.57
C PRO A 235 -17.66 -2.53 4.09
N ALA A 236 -18.13 -1.57 4.89
CA ALA A 236 -19.47 -1.56 5.47
C ALA A 236 -20.53 -0.96 4.53
N ARG A 237 -20.12 -0.48 3.35
CA ARG A 237 -21.01 0.16 2.38
C ARG A 237 -20.89 -0.49 1.01
N ASP A 238 -22.03 -0.84 0.43
CA ASP A 238 -22.08 -1.25 -0.98
C ASP A 238 -21.99 -0.03 -1.91
N TYR A 239 -22.40 1.15 -1.43
CA TYR A 239 -22.31 2.42 -2.16
C TYR A 239 -21.13 3.28 -1.69
N GLN A 240 -20.17 3.49 -2.59
CA GLN A 240 -18.95 4.25 -2.39
C GLN A 240 -19.13 5.65 -2.98
N ARG A 241 -19.43 6.62 -2.11
CA ARG A 241 -19.51 8.04 -2.49
C ARG A 241 -18.12 8.54 -2.87
N ARG A 242 -18.05 9.34 -3.95
CA ARG A 242 -16.86 10.13 -4.30
C ARG A 242 -16.46 10.96 -3.09
N ARG A 243 -15.24 10.77 -2.59
CA ARG A 243 -14.63 11.73 -1.66
C ARG A 243 -13.87 12.77 -2.47
N PRO A 244 -13.98 14.07 -2.16
CA PRO A 244 -13.16 15.08 -2.80
C PRO A 244 -11.68 14.79 -2.47
N SER A 245 -10.84 14.73 -3.50
CA SER A 245 -9.39 14.58 -3.35
C SER A 245 -8.78 15.91 -2.87
N PRO A 246 -7.78 15.91 -1.97
CA PRO A 246 -7.07 17.14 -1.61
C PRO A 246 -6.39 17.70 -2.86
N GLY A 247 -6.75 18.92 -3.26
CA GLY A 247 -6.17 19.60 -4.43
C GLY A 247 -6.97 19.51 -5.73
N VAL A 248 -8.12 18.83 -5.77
CA VAL A 248 -9.07 18.95 -6.88
C VAL A 248 -10.29 19.71 -6.38
N ASN A 249 -10.30 21.02 -6.64
CA ASN A 249 -11.44 21.89 -6.36
C ASN A 249 -12.60 21.50 -7.29
N ASP A 250 -13.46 20.60 -6.83
CA ASP A 250 -14.83 20.47 -7.30
C ASP A 250 -15.75 20.65 -6.09
N ALA A 251 -15.78 21.87 -5.54
CA ALA A 251 -16.94 22.27 -4.77
C ALA A 251 -18.15 22.24 -5.72
N PRO A 252 -19.23 21.51 -5.45
CA PRO A 252 -20.49 21.90 -6.04
C PRO A 252 -20.83 23.27 -5.47
N GLY A 253 -20.86 24.28 -6.35
CA GLY A 253 -21.53 25.54 -6.07
C GLY A 253 -22.95 25.24 -5.61
N GLN A 254 -23.23 25.69 -4.39
CA GLN A 254 -24.48 26.11 -3.76
C GLN A 254 -25.83 25.47 -4.20
N MET A 255 -26.57 24.98 -3.20
CA MET A 255 -27.91 25.48 -2.81
C MET A 255 -28.37 24.80 -1.53
#